data_AF-A0A9D4C1L5-F1
#
_entry.id   AF-A0A9D4C1L5-F1
#
_cell.length_a   1.000
_cell.length_b   1.000
_cell.length_c   1.000
_cell.angle_alpha   90.00
_cell.angle_beta   90.00
_cell.angle_gamma   90.00
#
_symmetry.space_group_name_H-M   'P 1'
#
loop_
_entity.id
_entity.type
_entity.pdbx_description
1 polymer ?
#
loop_
_entity_poly.entity_id
_entity_poly.type
_entity_poly.pdbx_seq_one_letter_code
_entity_poly.pdbx_strand_id
1 'polypeptide(L)'
;MKNAHQEHIGLNQNIIFDNVITNEGGGYHPLHGVFIAPQYGYYVLSSAAFTFGNGEINTAMGHNGNIIAYIYGHGDNGRHDQGSQTVVTWLDVGDEKAVQNKNYTGTSIFGYLYSSFSGYLL
;
A
#
# COMPACT_ATOMS: atom_id res chain seq x y z
N MET A 1 12.51 15.34 7.62
CA MET A 1 11.07 15.13 7.37
C MET A 1 10.91 13.72 6.81
N LYS A 2 10.06 12.87 7.40
CA LYS A 2 9.79 11.53 6.88
C LYS A 2 8.74 11.65 5.78
N ASN A 3 9.25 11.74 4.54
CA ASN A 3 8.56 11.92 3.26
C ASN A 3 9.45 11.31 2.15
N ALA A 4 10.20 10.26 2.48
CA ALA A 4 11.18 9.70 1.56
C ALA A 4 10.50 8.72 0.59
N HIS A 5 10.96 8.71 -0.66
CA HIS A 5 10.69 7.61 -1.57
C HIS A 5 11.15 6.31 -0.93
N GLN A 6 10.42 5.22 -1.19
CA GLN A 6 10.91 3.90 -0.87
C GLN A 6 11.48 3.29 -2.13
N GLU A 7 12.77 3.03 -2.11
CA GLU A 7 13.52 2.50 -3.25
C GLU A 7 13.98 1.08 -2.93
N HIS A 8 14.21 0.28 -3.98
CA HIS A 8 14.70 -1.10 -3.85
C HIS A 8 13.81 -1.98 -2.96
N ILE A 9 12.49 -1.75 -2.97
CA ILE A 9 11.55 -2.57 -2.21
C ILE A 9 11.60 -3.99 -2.77
N GLY A 10 11.98 -4.97 -1.96
CA GLY A 10 12.12 -6.37 -2.39
C GLY A 10 10.78 -7.02 -2.75
N LEU A 11 10.84 -8.19 -3.39
CA LEU A 11 9.65 -8.99 -3.68
C LEU A 11 8.89 -9.31 -2.38
N ASN A 12 7.58 -9.09 -2.37
CA ASN A 12 6.66 -9.27 -1.25
C ASN A 12 6.96 -8.39 -0.02
N GLN A 13 7.92 -7.47 -0.10
CA GLN A 13 8.16 -6.52 0.98
C GLN A 13 6.98 -5.53 1.07
N ASN A 14 6.55 -5.26 2.29
CA ASN A 14 5.52 -4.27 2.57
C ASN A 14 6.03 -2.87 2.26
N ILE A 15 5.16 -2.07 1.64
CA ILE A 15 5.34 -0.63 1.48
C ILE A 15 4.95 0.03 2.81
N ILE A 16 5.84 0.82 3.36
CA ILE A 16 5.66 1.49 4.65
C ILE A 16 5.10 2.90 4.42
N PHE A 17 3.88 3.19 4.90
CA PHE A 17 3.32 4.54 4.88
C PHE A 17 3.57 5.19 6.24
N ASP A 18 4.77 5.73 6.45
CA ASP A 18 5.25 6.19 7.75
C ASP A 18 4.68 7.54 8.20
N ASN A 19 4.19 8.37 7.27
CA ASN A 19 3.46 9.59 7.58
C ASN A 19 1.98 9.30 7.86
N VAL A 20 1.65 9.00 9.11
CA VAL A 20 0.30 8.65 9.57
C VAL A 20 -0.53 9.91 9.79
N ILE A 21 -1.62 10.07 9.01
CA ILE A 21 -2.58 11.17 9.16
C ILE A 21 -3.60 10.86 10.27
N THR A 22 -4.17 9.66 10.24
CA THR A 22 -5.18 9.15 11.19
C THR A 22 -4.87 7.69 11.52
N ASN A 23 -5.17 7.27 12.75
CA ASN A 23 -4.99 5.88 13.21
C ASN A 23 -5.84 5.57 14.45
N GLU A 24 -7.07 6.08 14.47
CA GLU A 24 -8.03 5.85 15.53
C GLU A 24 -8.35 4.34 15.60
N GLY A 25 -8.38 3.80 16.82
CA GLY A 25 -8.49 2.35 17.03
C GLY A 25 -7.16 1.59 16.87
N GLY A 26 -6.08 2.24 16.42
CA GLY A 26 -4.73 1.70 16.46
C GLY A 26 -4.46 0.50 15.56
N GLY A 27 -5.25 0.31 14.49
CA GLY A 27 -5.12 -0.84 13.59
C GLY A 27 -3.91 -0.76 12.63
N TYR A 28 -3.40 0.43 12.33
CA TYR A 28 -2.23 0.57 11.44
C TYR A 28 -0.91 0.60 12.21
N HIS A 29 0.05 -0.22 11.78
CA HIS A 29 1.39 -0.33 12.34
C HIS A 29 2.44 0.26 11.38
N PRO A 30 2.80 1.55 11.53
CA PRO A 30 3.62 2.28 10.55
C PRO A 30 5.09 1.85 10.51
N LEU A 31 5.57 1.04 11.45
CA LEU A 31 6.92 0.46 11.36
C LEU A 31 6.99 -0.73 10.40
N HIS A 32 5.85 -1.36 10.12
CA HIS A 32 5.76 -2.58 9.32
C HIS A 32 4.91 -2.43 8.05
N GLY A 33 4.22 -1.30 7.89
CA GLY A 33 3.37 -1.05 6.74
C GLY A 33 2.11 -1.92 6.69
N VAL A 34 1.63 -2.38 7.86
CA VAL A 34 0.52 -3.34 7.97
C VAL A 34 -0.63 -2.77 8.76
N PHE A 35 -1.85 -3.01 8.28
CA PHE A 35 -3.09 -2.83 9.01
C PHE A 35 -3.52 -4.18 9.59
N ILE A 36 -3.85 -4.21 10.87
CA ILE A 36 -4.41 -5.35 11.59
C ILE A 36 -5.81 -4.97 12.02
N ALA A 37 -6.81 -5.71 11.58
CA ALA A 37 -8.21 -5.41 11.89
C ALA A 37 -8.47 -5.50 13.40
N PRO A 38 -8.83 -4.39 14.07
CA PRO A 38 -9.09 -4.40 15.52
C PRO A 38 -10.49 -4.95 15.86
N GLN A 39 -11.41 -4.97 14.88
CA GLN A 39 -12.79 -5.42 15.00
C GLN A 39 -13.17 -6.25 13.78
N TYR A 40 -14.11 -7.19 13.91
CA TYR A 40 -14.64 -7.91 12.76
C TYR A 40 -15.64 -7.02 12.00
N GLY A 41 -15.72 -7.18 10.68
CA GLY A 41 -16.73 -6.52 9.86
C GLY A 41 -16.28 -6.22 8.44
N TYR A 42 -17.10 -5.46 7.70
CA TYR A 42 -16.74 -4.98 6.38
C TYR A 42 -15.88 -3.74 6.46
N TYR A 43 -14.71 -3.79 5.85
CA TYR A 43 -13.79 -2.67 5.73
C TYR A 43 -13.77 -2.16 4.29
N VAL A 44 -13.69 -0.84 4.16
CA VAL A 44 -13.25 -0.19 2.92
C VAL A 44 -11.75 -0.02 3.04
N LEU A 45 -10.99 -0.58 2.11
CA LEU A 45 -9.54 -0.40 2.01
C LEU A 45 -9.21 0.26 0.66
N SER A 46 -8.36 1.27 0.68
CA SER A 46 -7.96 2.00 -0.53
C SER A 46 -6.46 2.26 -0.51
N SER A 47 -5.82 2.15 -1.67
CA SER A 47 -4.43 2.53 -1.82
C SER A 47 -4.18 3.11 -3.21
N ALA A 48 -3.29 4.10 -3.24
CA ALA A 48 -2.71 4.64 -4.45
C ALA A 48 -1.19 4.57 -4.35
N ALA A 49 -0.53 4.25 -5.46
CA ALA A 49 0.91 4.19 -5.58
C ALA A 49 1.35 4.98 -6.82
N PHE A 50 2.34 5.85 -6.64
CA PHE A 50 2.85 6.72 -7.70
C PHE A 50 4.29 6.37 -8.08
N THR A 51 4.53 6.34 -9.39
CA THR A 51 5.86 6.15 -9.98
C THR A 51 6.30 7.41 -10.70
N PHE A 52 7.57 7.78 -10.51
CA PHE A 52 8.16 8.96 -11.10
C PHE A 52 9.10 8.61 -12.26
N GLY A 53 8.77 9.08 -13.47
CA GLY A 53 9.63 8.88 -14.63
C GLY A 53 9.47 7.44 -15.13
N ASN A 54 10.56 6.80 -15.55
CA ASN A 54 10.51 5.46 -16.16
C ASN A 54 10.38 4.30 -15.15
N GLY A 55 9.69 4.53 -14.02
CA GLY A 55 9.50 3.52 -13.00
C GLY A 55 8.21 2.72 -13.21
N GLU A 56 8.22 1.48 -12.74
CA GLU A 56 7.06 0.59 -12.75
C GLU A 56 6.64 0.23 -11.33
N ILE A 57 5.34 0.34 -11.07
CA ILE A 57 4.66 -0.15 -9.89
C ILE A 57 3.93 -1.42 -10.28
N ASN A 58 4.27 -2.50 -9.60
CA ASN A 58 3.44 -3.69 -9.53
C ASN A 58 3.31 -4.05 -8.06
N THR A 59 2.18 -3.69 -7.46
CA THR A 59 1.94 -3.93 -6.03
C THR A 59 0.61 -4.61 -5.84
N ALA A 60 0.45 -5.29 -4.70
CA ALA A 60 -0.81 -5.92 -4.35
C ALA A 60 -1.21 -5.57 -2.93
N MET A 61 -2.51 -5.33 -2.74
CA MET A 61 -3.11 -5.24 -1.43
C MET A 61 -3.48 -6.64 -0.95
N GLY A 62 -3.05 -7.01 0.25
CA GLY A 62 -3.27 -8.33 0.83
C GLY A 62 -2.23 -8.67 1.89
N HIS A 63 -2.27 -9.90 2.38
CA HIS A 63 -1.27 -10.43 3.30
C HIS A 63 -1.19 -11.96 3.20
N ASN A 64 0.00 -12.54 3.42
CA ASN A 64 0.24 -14.01 3.38
C ASN A 64 -0.34 -14.74 2.16
N GLY A 65 -0.23 -14.15 0.97
CA GLY A 65 -0.70 -14.76 -0.29
C GLY A 65 -2.18 -14.55 -0.60
N ASN A 66 -2.97 -14.04 0.34
CA ASN A 66 -4.36 -13.65 0.11
C ASN A 66 -4.42 -12.23 -0.48
N ILE A 67 -4.18 -12.14 -1.79
CA ILE A 67 -4.25 -10.89 -2.55
C ILE A 67 -5.72 -10.55 -2.82
N ILE A 68 -6.11 -9.32 -2.50
CA ILE A 68 -7.48 -8.81 -2.70
C ILE A 68 -7.56 -7.73 -3.79
N ALA A 69 -6.43 -7.10 -4.15
CA ALA A 69 -6.34 -6.19 -5.29
C ALA A 69 -4.90 -6.06 -5.80
N TYR A 70 -4.75 -5.77 -7.09
CA TYR A 70 -3.48 -5.35 -7.69
C TYR A 70 -3.53 -3.87 -8.06
N ILE A 71 -2.43 -3.16 -7.80
CA ILE A 71 -2.23 -1.76 -8.13
C ILE A 71 -1.04 -1.69 -9.06
N TYR A 72 -1.29 -1.19 -10.27
CA TYR A 72 -0.29 -1.10 -11.34
C TYR A 72 -0.18 0.33 -11.85
N GLY A 73 1.04 0.75 -12.15
CA GLY A 73 1.32 2.01 -12.83
C GLY A 73 2.67 1.92 -13.54
N HIS A 74 2.79 2.45 -14.74
CA HIS A 74 4.00 2.34 -15.54
C HIS A 74 4.28 3.68 -16.24
N GLY A 75 5.20 4.44 -15.65
CA GLY A 75 5.72 5.65 -16.28
C GLY A 75 6.76 5.29 -17.34
N ASP A 76 6.77 6.04 -18.44
CA ASP A 76 7.68 5.83 -19.57
C ASP A 76 8.02 7.17 -20.24
N ASN A 77 9.18 7.25 -20.90
CA ASN A 77 9.71 8.45 -21.56
C ASN A 77 9.66 9.71 -20.67
N GLY A 78 10.03 9.55 -19.40
CA GLY A 78 10.05 10.62 -18.39
C GLY A 78 8.67 11.00 -17.85
N ARG A 79 7.60 10.31 -18.25
CA ARG A 79 6.24 10.53 -17.73
C ARG A 79 6.07 9.82 -16.40
N HIS A 80 5.22 10.38 -15.55
CA HIS A 80 4.83 9.76 -14.30
C HIS A 80 3.52 9.00 -14.46
N ASP A 81 3.28 8.03 -13.59
CA ASP A 81 2.01 7.30 -13.57
C ASP A 81 1.59 6.97 -12.13
N GLN A 82 0.30 6.72 -11.93
CA GLN A 82 -0.27 6.37 -10.63
C GLN A 82 -1.32 5.28 -10.80
N GLY A 83 -1.15 4.20 -10.05
CA GLY A 83 -2.17 3.18 -9.89
C GLY A 83 -2.96 3.39 -8.61
N SER A 84 -4.25 3.05 -8.61
CA SER A 84 -5.06 3.02 -7.39
C SER A 84 -6.12 1.91 -7.40
N GLN A 85 -6.46 1.40 -6.22
CA GLN A 85 -7.58 0.47 -6.03
C GLN A 85 -8.31 0.75 -4.72
N THR A 86 -9.61 0.46 -4.71
CA THR A 86 -10.44 0.46 -3.51
C THR A 86 -11.25 -0.83 -3.48
N VAL A 87 -11.25 -1.51 -2.34
CA VAL A 87 -11.96 -2.77 -2.13
C VAL A 87 -12.81 -2.70 -0.87
N VAL A 88 -13.96 -3.37 -0.92
CA VAL A 88 -14.78 -3.65 0.26
C VAL A 88 -14.62 -5.13 0.57
N THR A 89 -14.20 -5.46 1.79
CA THR A 89 -13.93 -6.85 2.17
C THR A 89 -14.26 -7.09 3.63
N TRP A 90 -14.67 -8.31 3.96
CA TRP A 90 -14.83 -8.73 5.34
C TRP A 90 -13.45 -9.02 5.94
N LEU A 91 -13.20 -8.53 7.16
CA LEU A 91 -12.04 -8.89 7.96
C LEU A 91 -12.49 -9.41 9.31
N ASP A 92 -11.86 -10.47 9.78
CA ASP A 92 -11.96 -10.91 11.17
C ASP A 92 -10.96 -10.16 12.05
N VAL A 93 -11.17 -10.17 13.36
CA VAL A 93 -10.21 -9.57 14.31
C VAL A 93 -8.84 -10.23 14.15
N GLY A 94 -7.81 -9.41 13.95
CA GLY A 94 -6.43 -9.87 13.74
C GLY A 94 -6.06 -10.12 12.28
N ASP A 95 -6.99 -10.01 11.33
CA ASP A 95 -6.65 -10.09 9.92
C ASP A 95 -5.70 -8.97 9.50
N GLU A 96 -4.63 -9.35 8.80
CA GLU A 96 -3.63 -8.42 8.33
C GLU A 96 -3.86 -8.02 6.88
N LYS A 97 -3.61 -6.75 6.55
CA LYS A 97 -3.58 -6.21 5.19
C LYS A 97 -2.43 -5.23 5.03
N ALA A 98 -1.64 -5.41 3.99
CA ALA A 98 -0.55 -4.52 3.60
C ALA A 98 -0.60 -4.27 2.10
N VAL A 99 0.14 -3.25 1.65
CA VAL A 99 0.46 -3.10 0.23
C VAL A 99 1.87 -3.65 0.03
N GLN A 100 2.02 -4.61 -0.87
CA GLN A 100 3.28 -5.35 -1.05
C GLN A 100 3.79 -5.19 -2.48
N ASN A 101 5.10 -5.00 -2.64
CA ASN A 101 5.72 -5.06 -3.96
C ASN A 101 5.62 -6.48 -4.54
N LYS A 102 5.34 -6.57 -5.83
CA LYS A 102 5.28 -7.83 -6.60
C LYS A 102 6.29 -7.86 -7.76
N ASN A 103 7.10 -6.82 -7.95
CA ASN A 103 8.22 -6.83 -8.88
C ASN A 103 9.43 -7.58 -8.31
N TYR A 104 9.93 -8.56 -9.06
CA TYR A 104 11.12 -9.35 -8.71
C TYR A 104 12.42 -8.54 -8.74
N THR A 105 12.50 -7.54 -9.61
CA THR A 105 13.66 -6.66 -9.78
C THR A 105 13.70 -5.50 -8.78
N GLY A 106 12.72 -5.46 -7.87
CA GLY A 106 12.46 -4.33 -6.98
C GLY A 106 11.57 -3.26 -7.63
N THR A 107 11.01 -2.40 -6.81
CA THR A 107 10.26 -1.21 -7.26
C THR A 107 10.65 0.01 -6.41
N SER A 108 10.32 1.18 -6.93
CA SER A 108 10.41 2.43 -6.20
C SER A 108 9.02 3.07 -6.11
N ILE A 109 8.59 3.38 -4.89
CA ILE A 109 7.32 4.05 -4.62
C ILE A 109 7.62 5.49 -4.25
N PHE A 110 7.04 6.41 -5.01
CA PHE A 110 7.27 7.83 -4.79
C PHE A 110 6.48 8.31 -3.57
N GLY A 111 7.16 9.01 -2.65
CA GLY A 111 6.58 9.60 -1.44
C GLY A 111 5.87 10.94 -1.70
N TYR A 112 6.08 11.92 -0.81
CA TYR A 112 5.50 13.28 -0.88
C TYR A 112 3.98 13.34 -1.08
N LEU A 113 3.22 12.52 -0.35
CA LEU A 113 1.75 12.46 -0.40
C LEU A 113 1.15 11.96 -1.73
N TYR A 114 1.97 11.53 -2.69
CA TYR A 114 1.48 10.93 -3.94
C TYR A 114 1.06 9.46 -3.78
N SER A 115 1.55 8.79 -2.74
CA SER A 115 1.18 7.40 -2.45
C SER A 115 0.50 7.31 -1.09
N SER A 116 -0.54 6.49 -0.99
CA SER A 116 -1.36 6.36 0.21
C SER A 116 -1.86 4.93 0.42
N PHE A 117 -2.14 4.63 1.68
CA PHE A 117 -2.97 3.51 2.10
C PHE A 117 -3.93 4.00 3.17
N SER A 118 -5.19 3.66 3.07
CA SER A 118 -6.24 4.10 3.98
C SER A 118 -7.30 3.02 4.11
N GLY A 119 -7.97 3.00 5.25
CA GLY A 119 -9.11 2.13 5.43
C GLY A 119 -9.92 2.47 6.66
N TYR A 120 -11.16 2.00 6.69
CA TYR A 120 -12.09 2.19 7.79
C TYR A 120 -13.13 1.07 7.81
N LEU A 121 -13.67 0.80 9.00
CA LEU A 121 -14.81 -0.09 9.21
C LEU A 121 -16.09 0.62 8.78
N LEU A 122 -16.97 -0.07 8.04
CA LEU A 122 -18.30 0.42 7.65
C LEU A 122 -19.29 0.46 8.81
#